data_AF-A0A7C5CFR6-F1
#
_entry.id   AF-A0A7C5CFR6-F1
#
_cell.length_a   1.000
_cell.length_b   1.000
_cell.length_c   1.000
_cell.angle_alpha   90.00
_cell.angle_beta   90.00
_cell.angle_gamma   90.00
#
_symmetry.space_group_name_H-M   'P 1'
#
loop_
_entity.id
_entity.type
_entity.pdbx_description
1 polymer ?
#
loop_
_entity_poly.entity_id
_entity_poly.type
_entity_poly.pdbx_seq_one_letter_code
_entity_poly.pdbx_strand_id
1 'polypeptide(L)'
;MISFFDPLYVINREWYVSGNQYQFILTGLAYSCRKAKNLTMDVRLPEDARKAILEALGDEAEDVDIDTLHTQGMAGLLPTEEGDIDEYEFRGPVKAVEGIEMLGQPAWKLRTTVTRDLETNDDVDLDIIVTHKAWEGGKPPKVGEDIEGFLWLQGFLWMPR
;
A
#
# COMPACT_ATOMS: atom_id res chain seq x y z
N MET A 1 -6.10 13.05 -1.07
CA MET A 1 -5.86 13.30 -2.52
C MET A 1 -4.60 12.54 -2.88
N ILE A 2 -4.64 11.72 -3.93
CA ILE A 2 -3.46 11.00 -4.44
C ILE A 2 -2.91 11.80 -5.62
N SER A 3 -1.60 11.99 -5.65
CA SER A 3 -0.83 12.67 -6.70
C SER A 3 0.29 11.75 -7.16
N PHE A 4 0.68 11.82 -8.43
CA PHE A 4 1.69 10.96 -9.03
C PHE A 4 2.43 11.68 -10.15
N PHE A 5 3.64 11.23 -10.48
CA PHE A 5 4.38 11.69 -11.66
C PHE A 5 3.91 10.97 -12.92
N ASP A 6 3.56 11.71 -13.97
CA ASP A 6 3.32 11.13 -15.30
C ASP A 6 4.56 11.24 -16.19
N PRO A 7 5.39 10.18 -16.30
CA PRO A 7 6.58 10.20 -17.14
C PRO A 7 6.25 10.33 -18.63
N LEU A 8 5.01 10.08 -19.05
CA LEU A 8 4.56 10.17 -20.43
C LEU A 8 3.71 11.42 -20.71
N TYR A 9 3.60 12.34 -19.75
CA TYR A 9 2.76 13.54 -19.89
C TYR A 9 3.06 14.31 -21.17
N VAL A 10 4.34 14.50 -21.52
CA VAL A 10 4.73 15.28 -22.71
C VAL A 10 4.17 14.68 -24.00
N ILE A 11 4.05 13.35 -24.06
CA ILE A 11 3.52 12.63 -25.22
C ILE A 11 1.98 12.65 -25.18
N ASN A 12 1.40 12.53 -24.00
CA ASN A 12 -0.04 12.39 -23.79
C ASN A 12 -0.77 13.72 -23.58
N ARG A 13 -0.04 14.85 -23.55
CA ARG A 13 -0.56 16.18 -23.14
C ARG A 13 -1.79 16.62 -23.89
N GLU A 14 -1.88 16.30 -25.17
CA GLU A 14 -2.99 16.69 -26.05
C GLU A 14 -4.30 15.97 -25.70
N TRP A 15 -4.24 14.88 -24.93
CA TRP A 15 -5.43 14.14 -24.48
C TRP A 15 -5.97 14.64 -23.14
N TYR A 16 -5.20 15.43 -22.39
CA TYR A 16 -5.65 16.02 -21.12
C TYR A 16 -6.45 17.30 -21.37
N VAL A 17 -7.74 17.24 -21.05
CA VAL A 17 -8.72 18.31 -21.20
C VAL A 17 -9.45 18.46 -19.87
N SER A 18 -9.59 19.70 -19.41
CA SER A 18 -10.26 20.01 -18.14
C SER A 18 -11.72 19.52 -18.16
N GLY A 19 -12.16 18.96 -17.03
CA GLY A 19 -13.52 18.44 -16.85
C GLY A 19 -13.73 16.99 -17.31
N ASN A 20 -12.76 16.38 -17.97
CA ASN A 20 -12.84 14.98 -18.37
C ASN A 20 -12.40 14.03 -17.24
N GLN A 21 -12.93 12.81 -17.30
CA GLN A 21 -12.51 11.69 -16.46
C GLN A 21 -11.49 10.83 -17.21
N TYR A 22 -10.47 10.38 -16.49
CA TYR A 22 -9.38 9.59 -17.03
C TYR A 22 -9.12 8.39 -16.15
N GLN A 23 -8.62 7.32 -16.75
CA GLN A 23 -8.11 6.17 -16.03
C GLN A 23 -6.59 6.14 -16.18
N PHE A 24 -5.90 5.78 -15.11
CA PHE A 24 -4.45 5.72 -15.06
C PHE A 24 -4.02 4.35 -14.58
N ILE A 25 -2.90 3.87 -15.13
CA ILE A 25 -2.16 2.76 -14.53
C ILE A 25 -1.14 3.38 -13.59
N LEU A 26 -1.13 2.95 -12.33
CA LEU A 26 -0.20 3.43 -11.31
C LEU A 26 0.81 2.33 -10.93
N THR A 27 2.05 2.75 -10.65
CA THR A 27 3.14 1.90 -10.18
C THR A 27 4.00 2.68 -9.19
N GLY A 28 4.34 2.09 -8.05
CA GLY A 28 5.31 2.65 -7.12
C GLY A 28 6.73 2.22 -7.45
N LEU A 29 7.68 3.14 -7.46
CA LEU A 29 9.12 2.83 -7.47
C LEU A 29 9.66 3.00 -6.05
N ALA A 30 9.95 1.88 -5.37
CA ALA A 30 10.46 1.92 -4.01
C ALA A 30 11.95 2.29 -3.98
N TYR A 31 12.29 3.31 -3.21
CA TYR A 31 13.69 3.64 -2.90
C TYR A 31 14.15 3.06 -1.56
N SER A 32 13.21 2.70 -0.68
CA SER A 32 13.45 1.79 0.44
C SER A 32 12.23 0.89 0.65
N CYS A 33 12.48 -0.37 1.01
CA CYS A 33 11.44 -1.34 1.29
C CYS A 33 11.99 -2.42 2.21
N ARG A 34 11.22 -2.78 3.24
CA ARG A 34 11.60 -3.80 4.21
C ARG A 34 10.39 -4.62 4.63
N LYS A 35 10.64 -5.74 5.31
CA LYS A 35 9.59 -6.44 6.02
C LYS A 35 9.06 -5.56 7.15
N ALA A 36 7.75 -5.37 7.20
CA ALA A 36 7.11 -4.55 8.22
C ALA A 36 7.26 -5.21 9.60
N LYS A 37 7.44 -4.37 10.62
CA LYS A 37 7.38 -4.84 12.01
C LYS A 37 5.92 -4.91 12.42
N ASN A 38 5.50 -6.08 12.89
CA ASN A 38 4.20 -6.24 13.53
C ASN A 38 4.31 -5.73 14.97
N LEU A 39 3.47 -4.75 15.26
CA LEU A 39 3.35 -4.09 16.54
C LEU A 39 2.01 -4.48 17.13
N THR A 40 2.01 -4.66 18.45
CA THR A 40 0.81 -4.80 19.26
C THR A 40 0.72 -3.61 20.19
N MET A 41 -0.46 -3.03 20.32
CA MET A 41 -0.72 -1.89 21.19
C MET A 41 -1.93 -2.19 22.05
N ASP A 42 -1.76 -2.15 23.38
CA ASP A 42 -2.86 -2.31 24.32
C ASP A 42 -3.78 -1.08 24.24
N VAL A 43 -5.06 -1.33 23.96
CA VAL A 43 -6.09 -0.31 23.93
C VAL A 43 -6.85 -0.34 25.25
N ARG A 44 -6.85 0.78 25.95
CA ARG A 44 -7.73 0.97 27.11
C ARG A 44 -9.08 1.49 26.65
N LEU A 45 -9.99 0.57 26.38
CA LEU A 45 -11.38 0.92 26.08
C LEU A 45 -12.12 1.28 27.38
N PRO A 46 -12.90 2.37 27.38
CA PRO A 46 -13.91 2.61 28.42
C PRO A 46 -14.87 1.40 28.57
N GLU A 47 -15.34 1.12 29.79
CA GLU A 47 -16.17 -0.08 30.05
C GLU A 47 -17.47 -0.12 29.22
N ASP A 48 -18.07 1.03 28.98
CA ASP A 48 -19.26 1.19 28.16
C ASP A 48 -19.00 0.88 26.68
N ALA A 49 -17.89 1.39 26.12
CA ALA A 49 -17.45 1.07 24.77
C ALA A 49 -17.13 -0.43 24.61
N ARG A 50 -16.44 -1.01 25.60
CA ARG A 50 -16.11 -2.43 25.63
C ARG A 50 -17.38 -3.29 25.62
N LYS A 51 -18.36 -2.96 26.47
CA LYS A 51 -19.63 -3.67 26.53
C LYS A 51 -20.41 -3.56 25.21
N ALA A 52 -20.47 -2.38 24.61
CA ALA A 52 -21.15 -2.18 23.33
C ALA A 52 -20.52 -3.00 22.19
N ILE A 53 -19.18 -3.10 22.14
CA ILE A 53 -18.46 -3.91 21.15
C ILE A 53 -18.75 -5.41 21.36
N LEU A 54 -18.65 -5.91 22.59
CA LEU A 54 -18.92 -7.32 22.90
C LEU A 54 -20.38 -7.70 22.59
N GLU A 55 -21.34 -6.83 22.91
CA GLU A 55 -22.75 -7.05 22.55
C GLU A 55 -22.97 -7.08 21.04
N ALA A 56 -22.25 -6.26 20.27
CA ALA A 56 -22.32 -6.24 18.81
C ALA A 56 -21.69 -7.48 18.17
N LEU A 57 -20.60 -8.02 18.76
CA LEU A 57 -19.91 -9.22 18.28
C LEU A 57 -20.65 -10.52 18.62
N GLY A 58 -21.49 -10.55 19.66
CA GLY A 58 -22.28 -11.72 20.03
C GLY A 58 -21.40 -12.95 20.32
N ASP A 59 -21.70 -14.08 19.67
CA ASP A 59 -20.95 -15.33 19.86
C ASP A 59 -19.50 -15.26 19.33
N GLU A 60 -19.18 -14.32 18.42
CA GLU A 60 -17.81 -14.11 17.93
C GLU A 60 -16.92 -13.40 18.95
N ALA A 61 -17.50 -12.85 20.01
CA ALA A 61 -16.76 -12.10 21.04
C ALA A 61 -15.75 -12.98 21.81
N GLU A 62 -15.95 -14.30 21.88
CA GLU A 62 -15.02 -15.21 22.58
C GLU A 62 -13.67 -15.35 21.86
N ASP A 63 -13.64 -15.12 20.54
CA ASP A 63 -12.46 -15.32 19.69
C ASP A 63 -11.75 -14.01 19.30
N VAL A 64 -12.29 -12.85 19.67
CA VAL A 64 -11.73 -11.54 19.30
C VAL A 64 -11.06 -10.87 20.50
N ASP A 65 -9.75 -10.62 20.38
CA ASP A 65 -9.04 -9.73 21.28
C ASP A 65 -9.39 -8.26 20.93
N ILE A 66 -10.31 -7.69 21.70
CA ILE A 66 -10.74 -6.28 21.54
C ILE A 66 -9.86 -5.30 22.30
N ASP A 67 -8.96 -5.79 23.15
CA ASP A 67 -8.10 -4.97 24.01
C ASP A 67 -6.71 -4.76 23.38
N THR A 68 -6.41 -5.40 22.24
CA THR A 68 -5.13 -5.27 21.52
C THR A 68 -5.32 -4.86 20.05
N LEU A 69 -4.64 -3.79 19.64
CA LEU A 69 -4.49 -3.45 18.22
C LEU A 69 -3.27 -4.16 17.63
N HIS A 70 -3.46 -4.83 16.49
CA HIS A 70 -2.40 -5.47 15.72
C HIS A 70 -2.15 -4.71 14.41
N THR A 71 -0.89 -4.46 14.07
CA THR A 71 -0.53 -3.86 12.77
C THR A 71 -0.29 -4.88 11.65
N GLN A 72 -0.55 -6.17 11.94
CA GLN A 72 -0.49 -7.23 10.94
C GLN A 72 -1.62 -7.07 9.93
N GLY A 73 -1.32 -7.19 8.63
CA GLY A 73 -2.27 -6.97 7.54
C GLY A 73 -2.70 -5.51 7.36
N MET A 74 -2.08 -4.57 8.08
CA MET A 74 -2.33 -3.14 7.91
C MET A 74 -1.93 -2.70 6.50
N ALA A 75 -2.81 -1.92 5.86
CA ALA A 75 -2.59 -1.35 4.54
C ALA A 75 -2.67 0.18 4.64
N GLY A 76 -1.66 0.87 4.14
CA GLY A 76 -1.61 2.33 4.14
C GLY A 76 -0.73 2.87 3.01
N LEU A 77 -1.16 4.01 2.45
CA LEU A 77 -0.41 4.83 1.50
C LEU A 77 -0.56 6.29 1.95
N LEU A 78 0.48 6.82 2.57
CA LEU A 78 0.45 8.14 3.21
C LEU A 78 1.46 9.06 2.53
N PRO A 79 1.11 10.30 2.19
CA PRO A 79 2.09 11.28 1.71
C PRO A 79 3.21 11.45 2.73
N THR A 80 4.44 11.61 2.27
CA THR A 80 5.58 11.93 3.13
C THR A 80 5.50 13.39 3.59
N GLU A 81 5.99 13.71 4.79
CA GLU A 81 6.04 15.11 5.27
C GLU A 81 7.16 15.92 4.61
N GLU A 82 8.28 15.27 4.28
CA GLU A 82 9.50 15.91 3.77
C GLU A 82 9.75 15.66 2.27
N GLY A 83 8.90 14.88 1.60
CA GLY A 83 9.07 14.53 0.18
C GLY A 83 8.25 15.40 -0.78
N ASP A 84 8.31 15.04 -2.06
CA ASP A 84 7.49 15.68 -3.09
C ASP A 84 6.04 15.13 -3.06
N ILE A 85 5.12 15.78 -3.76
CA ILE A 85 3.68 15.49 -3.74
C ILE A 85 3.32 14.07 -4.20
N ASP A 86 4.24 13.42 -4.92
CA ASP A 86 4.11 12.08 -5.48
C ASP A 86 4.93 11.03 -4.71
N GLU A 87 5.52 11.39 -3.56
CA GLU A 87 6.23 10.49 -2.68
C GLU A 87 5.36 10.03 -1.50
N TYR A 88 5.39 8.73 -1.21
CA TYR A 88 4.54 8.11 -0.20
C TYR A 88 5.31 7.15 0.69
N GLU A 89 4.95 7.15 1.97
CA GLU A 89 5.13 6.01 2.85
C GLU A 89 4.05 4.98 2.56
N PHE A 90 4.45 3.72 2.46
CA PHE A 90 3.51 2.63 2.26
C PHE A 90 3.72 1.52 3.27
N ARG A 91 2.63 0.80 3.54
CA ARG A 91 2.63 -0.47 4.24
C ARG A 91 1.54 -1.36 3.67
N GLY A 92 1.80 -2.65 3.57
CA GLY A 92 0.78 -3.57 3.10
C GLY A 92 1.21 -5.03 3.01
N PRO A 93 0.24 -5.96 3.01
CA PRO A 93 0.48 -7.35 2.69
C PRO A 93 0.80 -7.54 1.20
N VAL A 94 1.80 -8.37 0.92
CA VAL A 94 2.16 -8.76 -0.45
C VAL A 94 1.23 -9.88 -0.94
N LYS A 95 0.55 -9.66 -2.06
CA LYS A 95 -0.34 -10.62 -2.72
C LYS A 95 0.33 -11.41 -3.85
N ALA A 96 1.28 -10.80 -4.54
CA ALA A 96 2.03 -11.46 -5.61
C ALA A 96 3.46 -10.93 -5.67
N VAL A 97 4.38 -11.80 -6.07
CA VAL A 97 5.79 -11.48 -6.29
C VAL A 97 6.19 -11.97 -7.67
N GLU A 98 6.66 -11.05 -8.51
CA GLU A 98 7.26 -11.35 -9.80
C GLU A 98 8.72 -10.89 -9.79
N GLY A 99 9.65 -11.81 -10.06
CA GLY A 99 11.06 -11.45 -10.22
C GLY A 99 11.31 -10.83 -11.59
N ILE A 100 11.96 -9.68 -11.62
CA ILE A 100 12.30 -8.94 -12.84
C ILE A 100 13.77 -8.49 -12.80
N GLU A 101 14.28 -8.01 -13.93
CA GLU A 101 15.57 -7.33 -14.00
C GLU A 101 15.34 -5.84 -14.32
N MET A 102 15.99 -4.96 -13.56
CA MET A 102 15.86 -3.51 -13.75
C MET A 102 17.22 -2.86 -13.51
N LEU A 103 17.69 -2.03 -14.46
CA LEU A 103 18.97 -1.33 -14.38
C LEU A 103 20.18 -2.27 -14.12
N GLY A 104 20.15 -3.48 -14.70
CA GLY A 104 21.23 -4.47 -14.58
C GLY A 104 21.35 -5.14 -13.22
N GLN A 105 20.30 -5.09 -12.39
CA GLN A 105 20.22 -5.79 -11.11
C GLN A 105 18.89 -6.53 -10.97
N PRO A 106 18.84 -7.57 -10.11
CA PRO A 106 17.58 -8.18 -9.71
C PRO A 106 16.65 -7.15 -9.07
N ALA A 107 15.37 -7.28 -9.38
CA ALA A 107 14.30 -6.51 -8.77
C ALA A 107 13.04 -7.39 -8.65
N TRP A 108 12.05 -6.88 -7.93
CA TRP A 108 10.76 -7.55 -7.77
C TRP A 108 9.62 -6.57 -8.05
N LYS A 109 8.62 -7.02 -8.80
CA LYS A 109 7.31 -6.38 -8.84
C LYS A 109 6.43 -7.04 -7.78
N LEU A 110 6.01 -6.25 -6.80
CA LEU A 110 5.22 -6.69 -5.67
C LEU A 110 3.80 -6.13 -5.83
N ARG A 111 2.80 -7.00 -5.93
CA ARG A 111 1.39 -6.60 -5.83
C ARG A 111 1.09 -6.46 -4.34
N THR A 112 0.83 -5.25 -3.87
CA THR A 112 0.70 -4.97 -2.43
C THR A 112 -0.59 -4.21 -2.16
N THR A 113 -1.35 -4.62 -1.14
CA THR A 113 -2.54 -3.87 -0.71
C THR A 113 -2.10 -2.62 0.05
N VAL A 114 -2.43 -1.44 -0.46
CA VAL A 114 -1.98 -0.16 0.09
C VAL A 114 -3.11 0.68 0.67
N THR A 115 -4.37 0.34 0.39
CA THR A 115 -5.53 0.87 1.10
C THR A 115 -6.71 -0.09 0.96
N ARG A 116 -7.77 0.15 1.74
CA ARG A 116 -9.03 -0.58 1.65
C ARG A 116 -10.17 0.40 1.51
N ASP A 117 -11.07 0.12 0.59
CA ASP A 117 -12.29 0.89 0.45
C ASP A 117 -13.18 0.65 1.69
N LEU A 118 -13.58 1.72 2.37
CA LEU A 118 -14.37 1.60 3.61
C LEU A 118 -15.84 1.27 3.37
N GLU A 119 -16.35 1.50 2.15
CA GLU A 119 -17.73 1.23 1.78
C GLU A 119 -17.88 -0.19 1.22
N THR A 120 -16.96 -0.62 0.36
CA THR A 120 -17.02 -1.95 -0.27
C THR A 120 -16.19 -3.01 0.45
N ASN A 121 -15.27 -2.60 1.33
CA ASN A 121 -14.28 -3.46 1.97
C ASN A 121 -13.34 -4.16 0.96
N ASP A 122 -13.22 -3.62 -0.25
CA ASP A 122 -12.31 -4.14 -1.26
C ASP A 122 -10.88 -3.62 -1.02
N ASP A 123 -9.92 -4.52 -1.25
CA ASP A 123 -8.51 -4.17 -1.24
C ASP A 123 -8.14 -3.36 -2.50
N VAL A 124 -7.48 -2.22 -2.28
CA VAL A 124 -6.84 -1.44 -3.34
C VAL A 124 -5.36 -1.79 -3.37
N ASP A 125 -4.99 -2.49 -4.44
CA ASP A 125 -3.63 -2.97 -4.63
C ASP A 125 -2.82 -2.09 -5.58
N LEU A 126 -1.55 -1.87 -5.25
CA LEU A 126 -0.56 -1.18 -6.07
C LEU A 126 0.56 -2.14 -6.46
N ASP A 127 1.00 -2.06 -7.72
CA ASP A 127 2.24 -2.71 -8.14
C ASP A 127 3.42 -1.85 -7.71
N ILE A 128 4.33 -2.40 -6.91
CA ILE A 128 5.50 -1.71 -6.38
C ILE A 128 6.75 -2.41 -6.89
N ILE A 129 7.62 -1.67 -7.59
CA ILE A 129 8.92 -2.15 -8.03
C ILE A 129 9.94 -1.91 -6.94
N VAL A 130 10.58 -2.98 -6.48
CA VAL A 130 11.63 -2.94 -5.47
C VAL A 130 12.90 -3.52 -6.07
N THR A 131 13.94 -2.69 -6.22
CA THR A 131 15.25 -3.19 -6.65
C THR A 131 15.95 -3.92 -5.50
N HIS A 132 16.88 -4.82 -5.83
CA HIS A 132 17.72 -5.48 -4.81
C HIS A 132 18.42 -4.48 -3.88
N LYS A 133 18.81 -3.29 -4.37
CA LYS A 133 19.41 -2.23 -3.54
C LYS A 133 18.43 -1.54 -2.59
N ALA A 134 17.17 -1.38 -2.98
CA ALA A 134 16.14 -0.74 -2.17
C ALA A 134 15.57 -1.70 -1.11
N TRP A 135 15.77 -3.01 -1.27
CA TRP A 135 15.28 -4.02 -0.35
C TRP A 135 16.23 -4.21 0.85
N GLU A 136 15.73 -3.94 2.05
CA GLU A 136 16.46 -4.07 3.31
C GLU A 136 16.29 -5.45 3.98
N GLY A 137 15.70 -6.42 3.27
CA GLY A 137 15.53 -7.79 3.75
C GLY A 137 16.67 -8.70 3.31
N GLY A 138 17.19 -9.54 4.21
CA GLY A 138 18.25 -10.50 3.87
C GLY A 138 17.83 -11.65 2.93
N LYS A 139 16.53 -11.80 2.65
CA LYS A 139 15.96 -12.78 1.71
C LYS A 139 14.93 -12.08 0.82
N PRO A 140 14.66 -12.58 -0.40
CA PRO A 140 13.63 -12.01 -1.27
C PRO A 140 12.26 -11.93 -0.57
N PRO A 141 11.45 -10.90 -0.87
CA PRO A 141 10.09 -10.75 -0.33
C PRO A 141 9.20 -11.92 -0.76
N LYS A 142 8.20 -12.24 0.06
CA LYS A 142 7.26 -13.35 -0.20
C LYS A 142 5.81 -12.91 -0.09
N VAL A 143 4.95 -13.65 -0.78
CA VAL A 143 3.49 -13.54 -0.64
C VAL A 143 3.09 -13.79 0.82
N GLY A 144 2.17 -12.96 1.32
CA GLY A 144 1.68 -12.98 2.70
C GLY A 144 2.55 -12.23 3.71
N GLU A 145 3.71 -11.72 3.31
CA GLU A 145 4.50 -10.84 4.19
C GLU A 145 3.94 -9.42 4.14
N ASP A 146 3.83 -8.79 5.31
CA ASP A 146 3.67 -7.35 5.39
C ASP A 146 5.00 -6.68 5.09
N ILE A 147 4.98 -5.71 4.19
CA ILE A 147 6.13 -4.87 3.84
C ILE A 147 5.80 -3.41 4.10
N GLU A 148 6.83 -2.61 4.33
CA GLU A 148 6.73 -1.16 4.48
C GLU A 148 7.94 -0.47 3.87
N GLY A 149 7.79 0.80 3.52
CA GLY A 149 8.87 1.58 2.97
C GLY A 149 8.39 2.88 2.38
N PHE A 150 9.22 3.42 1.48
CA PHE A 150 8.96 4.65 0.80
C PHE A 150 9.04 4.45 -0.71
N LEU A 151 8.10 5.06 -1.43
CA LEU A 151 8.01 4.96 -2.88
C LEU A 151 7.76 6.32 -3.52
N TRP A 152 8.23 6.42 -4.76
CA TRP A 152 7.82 7.45 -5.70
C TRP A 152 6.70 6.88 -6.58
N LEU A 153 5.52 7.51 -6.55
CA LEU A 153 4.35 7.06 -7.28
C LEU A 153 4.37 7.63 -8.70
N GLN A 154 4.35 6.72 -9.66
CA GLN A 154 4.26 7.06 -11.08
C GLN A 154 2.96 6.54 -11.67
N GLY A 155 2.48 7.21 -12.71
CA GLY A 155 1.30 6.76 -13.43
C GLY A 155 1.28 7.24 -14.87
N PHE A 156 0.59 6.52 -15.74
CA PHE A 156 0.40 6.97 -17.12
C PHE A 156 -1.04 6.72 -17.56
N LEU A 157 -1.49 7.52 -18.52
CA LEU A 157 -2.84 7.44 -19.06
C LEU A 157 -3.12 6.03 -19.59
N TRP A 158 -4.18 5.41 -19.08
CA TRP A 158 -4.68 4.17 -19.63
C TRP A 158 -5.41 4.47 -20.95
N MET A 159 -4.94 3.86 -22.02
CA MET A 159 -5.63 3.85 -23.31
C MET A 159 -6.06 2.41 -23.61
N PRO A 160 -7.35 2.16 -23.87
CA PRO A 160 -7.77 0.87 -24.41
C PRO A 160 -7.06 0.68 -25.77
N ARG A 161 -6.35 -0.44 -25.92
CA ARG A 161 -5.79 -0.86 -27.21
C ARG A 161 -6.88 -1.43 -28.10
#